data_AF-A0A8S3GG44-F1
#
_entry.id   AF-A0A8S3GG44-F1
#
_cell.length_a   1.000
_cell.length_b   1.000
_cell.length_c   1.000
_cell.angle_alpha   90.00
_cell.angle_beta   90.00
_cell.angle_gamma   90.00
#
_symmetry.space_group_name_H-M   'P 1'
#
loop_
_entity.id
_entity.type
_entity.pdbx_description
1 polymer ?
#
loop_
_entity_poly.entity_id
_entity_poly.type
_entity_poly.pdbx_seq_one_letter_code
_entity_poly.pdbx_strand_id
1 'polypeptide(L)' 'MRWPKGATQGSVIVGGNGRGGQSNQLNGPIGLSFDRH' A
#
# COMPACT_ATOMS: atom_id res chain seq x y z
N MET A 1 -1.37 -2.54 -1.18
CA MET A 1 -2.09 -3.58 -0.41
C MET A 1 -1.60 -4.93 -0.87
N ARG A 2 -1.61 -5.95 -0.02
CA ARG A 2 -1.26 -7.32 -0.38
C ARG A 2 -2.49 -8.20 -0.31
N TRP A 3 -2.76 -8.88 -1.42
CA TRP A 3 -3.84 -9.86 -1.57
C TRP A 3 -3.24 -11.19 -2.02
N PRO A 4 -2.92 -12.10 -1.09
CA PRO A 4 -2.54 -13.46 -1.47
C PRO A 4 -3.63 -14.13 -2.32
N LYS A 5 -3.25 -15.05 -3.21
CA LYS A 5 -4.22 -15.79 -4.04
C LYS A 5 -5.23 -16.51 -3.15
N GLY A 6 -6.52 -16.26 -3.38
CA GLY A 6 -7.62 -16.84 -2.60
C GLY A 6 -7.93 -16.12 -1.27
N ALA A 7 -7.26 -15.02 -0.96
CA ALA A 7 -7.59 -14.23 0.22
C ALA A 7 -8.94 -13.50 0.04
N THR A 8 -9.77 -13.53 1.07
CA THR A 8 -11.03 -12.77 1.13
C THR A 8 -10.82 -11.35 1.69
N GLN A 9 -9.65 -11.09 2.26
CA GLN A 9 -9.25 -9.80 2.84
C GLN A 9 -7.80 -9.49 2.52
N GLY A 10 -7.50 -8.22 2.29
CA GLY A 10 -6.16 -7.72 2.03
C GLY A 10 -5.56 -7.04 3.23
N SER A 11 -4.24 -6.93 3.24
CA SER A 11 -3.50 -6.15 4.25
C SER A 11 -2.83 -4.92 3.64
N VAL A 12 -2.83 -3.83 4.40
CA VAL A 12 -2.04 -2.64 4.06
C VAL A 12 -0.60 -2.89 4.49
N ILE A 13 0.34 -2.79 3.55
CA ILE A 13 1.78 -3.01 3.82
C ILE A 13 2.55 -1.68 3.87
N VAL A 14 2.06 -0.67 3.14
CA VAL A 14 2.68 0.65 3.08
C VAL A 14 1.55 1.69 3.13
N GLY A 15 1.69 2.70 4.00
CA GLY A 15 0.67 3.70 4.29
C GLY A 15 0.05 3.53 5.69
N GLY A 16 -0.74 4.52 6.13
CA GLY A 16 -1.41 4.53 7.44
C GLY A 16 -0.58 5.11 8.60
N ASN A 17 0.75 5.10 8.51
CA ASN A 17 1.67 5.60 9.55
C ASN A 17 2.17 7.04 9.31
N GLY A 18 1.41 7.82 8.54
CA GLY A 18 1.81 9.17 8.13
C GLY A 18 3.03 9.21 7.21
N ARG A 19 3.56 10.41 7.03
CA ARG A 19 4.71 10.69 6.17
C ARG A 19 6.02 10.30 6.84
N GLY A 20 6.90 9.56 6.15
CA GLY A 20 8.24 9.26 6.68
C GLY A 20 9.07 8.30 5.81
N GLY A 21 10.25 7.93 6.32
CA GLY A 21 11.26 7.13 5.60
C GLY A 21 11.33 5.66 6.01
N GLN A 22 10.40 5.18 6.85
CA GLN A 22 10.32 3.76 7.20
C GLN A 22 9.77 2.94 6.02
N SER A 23 10.06 1.63 6.02
CA SER A 23 9.64 0.71 4.94
C SER A 23 8.12 0.62 4.74
N ASN A 24 7.33 1.03 5.74
CA ASN A 24 5.87 1.03 5.72
C ASN A 24 5.25 2.43 5.58
N GLN A 25 6.05 3.45 5.27
CA GLN A 25 5.59 4.84 5.14
C GLN A 25 5.67 5.35 3.69
N LEU A 26 4.87 6.38 3.40
CA LEU A 26 4.87 7.10 2.13
C LEU A 26 5.46 8.49 2.35
N ASN A 27 6.34 8.97 1.47
CA ASN A 27 6.96 10.29 1.60
C ASN A 27 6.63 11.22 0.42
N GLY A 28 5.40 11.74 0.39
CA GLY A 28 4.93 12.60 -0.69
C GLY A 28 4.84 11.90 -2.06
N PRO A 29 4.19 10.73 -2.15
CA PRO A 29 4.00 10.07 -3.44
C PRO A 29 3.04 10.88 -4.33
N ILE A 30 3.34 10.96 -5.63
CA ILE A 30 2.50 11.60 -6.64
C ILE A 30 2.24 10.57 -7.74
N GLY A 31 1.01 10.51 -8.26
CA GLY A 31 0.67 9.60 -9.37
C GLY A 31 0.46 8.14 -8.96
N LEU A 32 -0.01 7.88 -7.74
CA LEU A 32 -0.42 6.53 -7.35
C LEU A 32 -1.64 6.09 -8.18
N SER A 33 -1.54 4.92 -8.82
CA SER A 33 -2.66 4.30 -9.53
C SER A 33 -2.76 2.83 -9.14
N PHE A 34 -3.96 2.28 -9.31
CA PHE A 34 -4.22 0.86 -9.23
C PHE A 34 -4.38 0.33 -10.64
N ASP A 35 -3.74 -0.80 -10.94
CA ASP A 35 -4.00 -1.51 -12.17
C ASP A 35 -5.42 -2.10 -12.15
N ARG A 36 -6.04 -2.21 -13.33
CA ARG A 36 -7.38 -2.77 -13.50
C ARG A 36 -7.29 -4.18 -14.08
N HIS A 37 -6.86 -5.15 -13.28
CA HIS A 37 -6.94 -6.58 -13.63
C HIS A 37 -7.26 -7.45 -12.42
#